data_AF-A0A931XVX8-F1
#
_entry.id   AF-A0A931XVX8-F1
#
_cell.length_a   1.000
_cell.length_b   1.000
_cell.length_c   1.000
_cell.angle_alpha   90.00
_cell.angle_beta   90.00
_cell.angle_gamma   90.00
#
_symmetry.space_group_name_H-M   'P 1'
#
loop_
_entity.id
_entity.type
_entity.pdbx_description
1 polymer ?
#
loop_
_entity_poly.entity_id
_entity_poly.type
_entity_poly.pdbx_seq_one_letter_code
_entity_poly.pdbx_strand_id
1 'polypeptide(L)'
;MGYGAGGVLVALLLLVGACAGPPPQERVSTRPVESRTALLRLFPRAEECRSCHLQHYQEWSQSMHARSLTTPGVRGNLQNYLPEVRQKKGRVNRSDLMACFRCHAPALQWASDQVVAEVAEAVAQGRGEALAGLEVTCSICHSMRDGEVHPMGQTRTAYGPIRDPASNPYHSSTYSAGHATGQFCQRCHEWVPPNPPNVPCTMVYNDWAKSHAAQAGVACQSCHMDPRMGVAARGGPLRQVHGHLMPGGHHEGMLKRAVELDLVPTREGEQVRVAVGVRNLAPHRVPDS
;
A
#
# COMPACT_ATOMS: atom_id res chain seq x y z
N MET A 1 -47.55 -54.98 45.81
CA MET A 1 -47.48 -53.54 45.50
C MET A 1 -46.07 -53.07 45.81
N GLY A 2 -45.38 -52.46 44.83
CA GLY A 2 -44.15 -51.67 45.02
C GLY A 2 -42.81 -52.40 44.88
N TYR A 3 -42.35 -52.64 43.64
CA TYR A 3 -40.91 -52.84 43.36
C TYR A 3 -40.26 -51.48 43.15
N GLY A 4 -39.25 -51.14 43.97
CA GLY A 4 -38.48 -49.89 43.88
C GLY A 4 -37.37 -50.00 42.83
N ALA A 5 -37.43 -49.16 41.80
CA ALA A 5 -36.39 -49.04 40.78
C ALA A 5 -35.25 -48.15 41.29
N GLY A 6 -34.03 -48.71 41.34
CA GLY A 6 -32.80 -47.96 41.59
C GLY A 6 -32.35 -47.22 40.33
N GLY A 7 -32.46 -45.89 40.33
CA GLY A 7 -31.93 -45.03 39.29
C GLY A 7 -30.44 -44.77 39.48
N VAL A 8 -29.61 -45.20 38.54
CA VAL A 8 -28.19 -44.84 38.45
C VAL A 8 -28.09 -43.46 37.77
N LEU A 9 -27.60 -42.46 38.49
CA LEU A 9 -27.37 -41.11 37.98
C LEU A 9 -26.06 -41.10 37.17
N VAL A 10 -26.14 -41.06 35.85
CA VAL A 10 -24.97 -40.83 34.97
C VAL A 10 -24.73 -39.34 34.87
N ALA A 11 -23.67 -38.85 35.52
CA ALA A 11 -23.23 -37.46 35.39
C ALA A 11 -22.54 -37.27 34.02
N LEU A 12 -23.22 -36.61 33.08
CA LEU A 12 -22.60 -36.10 31.85
C LEU A 12 -21.71 -34.90 32.20
N LEU A 13 -20.40 -35.14 32.23
CA LEU A 13 -19.38 -34.08 32.26
C LEU A 13 -19.33 -33.39 30.89
N LEU A 14 -20.00 -32.25 30.77
CA LEU A 14 -19.83 -31.32 29.65
C LEU A 14 -18.43 -30.69 29.74
N LEU A 15 -17.49 -31.21 28.96
CA LEU A 15 -16.21 -30.54 28.69
C LEU A 15 -16.48 -29.27 27.88
N VAL A 16 -16.65 -28.15 28.58
CA VAL A 16 -16.63 -26.81 27.97
C VAL A 16 -15.22 -26.59 27.45
N GLY A 17 -15.00 -26.82 26.17
CA GLY A 17 -13.77 -26.44 25.48
C GLY A 17 -13.57 -24.94 25.63
N ALA A 18 -12.50 -24.55 26.33
CA ALA A 18 -12.09 -23.17 26.41
C ALA A 18 -11.74 -22.70 24.98
N CYS A 19 -12.65 -21.95 24.36
CA CYS A 19 -12.35 -21.17 23.17
C CYS A 19 -11.23 -20.20 23.57
N ALA A 20 -9.99 -20.49 23.17
CA ALA A 20 -8.90 -19.54 23.26
C ALA A 20 -9.33 -18.28 22.50
N GLY A 21 -9.57 -17.19 23.24
CA GLY A 21 -9.88 -15.90 22.65
C GLY A 21 -8.77 -15.46 21.69
N PRO A 22 -9.06 -14.51 20.77
CA PRO A 22 -8.04 -13.98 19.88
C PRO A 22 -6.82 -13.49 20.70
N PRO A 23 -5.59 -13.68 20.19
CA PRO A 23 -4.39 -13.25 20.91
C PRO A 23 -4.49 -11.76 21.27
N PRO A 24 -4.00 -11.36 22.46
CA PRO A 24 -4.11 -9.99 22.92
C PRO A 24 -3.49 -9.04 21.90
N GLN A 25 -4.26 -8.04 21.47
CA GLN A 25 -3.76 -7.00 20.58
C GLN A 25 -2.60 -6.27 21.27
N GLU A 26 -1.44 -6.34 20.65
CA GLU A 26 -0.20 -5.72 21.12
C GLU A 26 -0.44 -4.21 21.34
N ARG A 27 -0.07 -3.69 22.52
CA ARG A 27 -0.30 -2.27 22.88
C ARG A 27 0.58 -1.35 22.04
N VAL A 28 0.05 -0.89 20.92
CA VAL A 28 0.67 0.12 20.06
C VAL A 28 0.51 1.50 20.72
N SER A 29 1.63 2.18 20.99
CA SER A 29 1.60 3.57 21.48
C SER A 29 1.07 4.48 20.39
N THR A 30 -0.03 5.18 20.67
CA THR A 30 -0.70 6.12 19.77
C THR A 30 -0.21 7.55 19.88
N ARG A 31 0.77 7.83 20.77
CA ARG A 31 1.30 9.19 20.94
C ARG A 31 2.09 9.61 19.69
N PRO A 32 1.81 10.79 19.11
CA PRO A 32 2.61 11.33 18.01
C PRO A 32 4.07 11.47 18.41
N VAL A 33 4.99 11.17 17.49
CA VAL A 33 6.42 11.39 17.69
C VAL A 33 6.84 12.78 17.24
N GLU A 34 7.75 13.38 18.02
CA GLU A 34 8.18 14.77 17.85
C GLU A 34 9.43 14.94 16.97
N SER A 35 9.92 13.88 16.34
CA SER A 35 11.08 13.99 15.43
C SER A 35 11.05 12.93 14.34
N ARG A 36 11.66 13.28 13.20
CA ARG A 36 11.92 12.32 12.11
C ARG A 36 12.69 11.09 12.58
N THR A 37 13.70 11.27 13.43
CA THR A 37 14.49 10.14 13.96
C THR A 37 13.62 9.19 14.77
N ALA A 38 12.72 9.70 15.61
CA ALA A 38 11.77 8.86 16.33
C ALA A 38 10.79 8.17 15.38
N LEU A 39 10.37 8.84 14.31
CA LEU A 39 9.49 8.24 13.30
C LEU A 39 10.17 7.09 12.54
N LEU A 40 11.43 7.23 12.15
CA LEU A 40 12.20 6.17 11.49
C LEU A 40 12.49 4.98 12.41
N ARG A 41 12.40 5.14 13.74
CA ARG A 41 12.42 4.00 14.67
C ARG A 41 11.10 3.23 14.65
N LEU A 42 9.98 3.91 14.43
CA LEU A 42 8.66 3.27 14.28
C LEU A 42 8.49 2.62 12.91
N PHE A 43 9.10 3.20 11.88
CA PHE A 43 9.04 2.76 10.49
C PHE A 43 10.47 2.66 9.93
N PRO A 44 11.13 1.50 10.10
CA PRO A 44 12.48 1.26 9.62
C PRO A 44 12.62 1.57 8.13
N ARG A 45 13.80 2.05 7.74
CA ARG A 45 14.06 2.39 6.34
C ARG A 45 14.21 1.13 5.50
N ALA A 46 13.95 1.24 4.19
CA ALA A 46 14.10 0.12 3.27
C ALA A 46 15.53 -0.44 3.23
N GLU A 47 16.55 0.41 3.45
CA GLU A 47 17.96 -0.01 3.54
C GLU A 47 18.19 -1.08 4.61
N GLU A 48 17.41 -1.05 5.69
CA GLU A 48 17.51 -2.03 6.79
C GLU A 48 17.02 -3.42 6.35
N CYS A 49 16.14 -3.47 5.34
CA CYS A 49 15.63 -4.72 4.77
C CYS A 49 16.57 -5.32 3.71
N ARG A 50 17.46 -4.51 3.10
CA ARG A 50 18.24 -4.85 1.91
C ARG A 50 19.13 -6.09 2.06
N SER A 51 19.74 -6.29 3.23
CA SER A 51 20.69 -7.38 3.45
C SER A 51 20.04 -8.77 3.29
N CYS A 52 18.80 -8.90 3.74
CA CYS A 52 18.01 -10.12 3.66
C CYS A 52 17.12 -10.15 2.41
N HIS A 53 16.51 -9.02 2.03
CA HIS A 53 15.52 -8.91 0.96
C HIS A 53 16.08 -8.18 -0.29
N LEU A 54 17.29 -8.56 -0.73
CA LEU A 54 18.04 -7.82 -1.75
C LEU A 54 17.27 -7.58 -3.05
N GLN A 55 16.65 -8.63 -3.62
CA GLN A 55 15.93 -8.51 -4.89
C GLN A 55 14.72 -7.58 -4.76
N HIS A 56 13.93 -7.74 -3.70
CA HIS A 56 12.76 -6.90 -3.44
C HIS A 56 13.14 -5.44 -3.18
N TYR A 57 14.24 -5.20 -2.45
CA TYR A 57 14.78 -3.86 -2.25
C TYR A 57 15.20 -3.21 -3.58
N GLN A 58 15.93 -3.94 -4.44
CA GLN A 58 16.38 -3.42 -5.74
C GLN A 58 15.21 -3.02 -6.63
N GLU A 59 14.14 -3.82 -6.64
CA GLU A 59 12.93 -3.53 -7.40
C GLU A 59 12.17 -2.34 -6.82
N TRP A 60 11.94 -2.36 -5.51
CA TRP A 60 11.27 -1.27 -4.80
C TRP A 60 12.02 0.05 -5.01
N SER A 61 13.35 0.06 -4.92
CA SER A 61 14.16 1.29 -5.06
C SER A 61 14.03 1.97 -6.42
N GLN A 62 13.55 1.25 -7.45
CA GLN A 62 13.31 1.78 -8.80
C GLN A 62 11.84 2.20 -9.01
N SER A 63 10.96 1.82 -8.10
CA SER A 63 9.52 2.09 -8.18
C SER A 63 9.17 3.57 -7.97
N MET A 64 7.92 3.92 -8.24
CA MET A 64 7.36 5.23 -7.85
C MET A 64 7.05 5.31 -6.35
N HIS A 65 6.88 4.17 -5.67
CA HIS A 65 6.69 4.12 -4.23
C HIS A 65 7.95 4.55 -3.46
N ALA A 66 9.14 4.14 -3.91
CA ALA A 66 10.42 4.63 -3.37
C ALA A 66 10.70 6.09 -3.69
N ARG A 67 9.95 6.70 -4.62
CA ARG A 67 10.06 8.11 -5.00
C ARG A 67 8.81 8.90 -4.63
N SER A 68 7.99 8.39 -3.71
CA SER A 68 6.67 8.96 -3.43
C SER A 68 6.71 10.43 -2.99
N LEU A 69 7.84 10.92 -2.50
CA LEU A 69 8.01 12.31 -2.05
C LEU A 69 8.89 13.18 -2.96
N THR A 70 9.62 12.58 -3.90
CA THR A 70 10.71 13.25 -4.61
C THR A 70 10.43 13.46 -6.10
N THR A 71 9.26 13.05 -6.59
CA THR A 71 8.88 13.25 -8.00
C THR A 71 8.60 14.73 -8.29
N PRO A 72 8.88 15.20 -9.53
CA PRO A 72 8.57 16.57 -9.93
C PRO A 72 7.09 16.94 -9.74
N GLY A 73 6.17 16.00 -9.99
CA GLY A 73 4.72 16.21 -9.82
C GLY A 73 4.33 16.46 -8.36
N VAL A 74 4.82 15.63 -7.43
CA VAL A 74 4.53 15.80 -5.99
C VAL A 74 5.10 17.10 -5.46
N ARG A 75 6.35 17.41 -5.83
CA ARG A 75 6.99 18.68 -5.48
C ARG A 75 6.21 19.87 -6.03
N GLY A 76 5.89 19.86 -7.33
CA GLY A 76 5.16 20.95 -7.98
C GLY A 76 3.78 21.18 -7.36
N ASN A 77 3.07 20.10 -7.03
CA ASN A 77 1.78 20.18 -6.36
C ASN A 77 1.90 20.86 -4.98
N LEU A 78 2.88 20.47 -4.15
CA LEU A 78 3.07 21.12 -2.84
C LEU A 78 3.60 22.55 -2.94
N GLN A 79 4.48 22.85 -3.91
CA GLN A 79 4.96 24.21 -4.18
C GLN A 79 3.82 25.18 -4.49
N ASN A 80 2.79 24.73 -5.22
CA ASN A 80 1.62 25.54 -5.56
C ASN A 80 0.56 25.54 -4.45
N TYR A 81 0.33 24.38 -3.83
CA TYR A 81 -0.74 24.20 -2.84
C TYR A 81 -0.46 24.94 -1.52
N LEU A 82 0.77 24.90 -1.00
CA LEU A 82 1.07 25.50 0.30
C LEU A 82 0.85 27.03 0.32
N PRO A 83 1.33 27.83 -0.66
CA PRO A 83 1.01 29.25 -0.73
C PRO A 83 -0.49 29.52 -0.90
N GLU A 84 -1.19 28.75 -1.72
CA GLU A 84 -2.63 28.91 -1.94
C GLU A 84 -3.44 28.71 -0.65
N VAL A 85 -3.14 27.65 0.11
CA VAL A 85 -3.79 27.39 1.40
C VAL A 85 -3.46 28.49 2.41
N ARG A 86 -2.20 28.95 2.47
CA ARG A 86 -1.80 30.07 3.34
C ARG A 86 -2.59 31.34 3.01
N GLN A 87 -2.73 31.66 1.73
CA GLN A 87 -3.48 32.83 1.27
C GLN A 87 -4.97 32.73 1.63
N LYS A 88 -5.59 31.55 1.43
CA LYS A 88 -7.03 31.36 1.63
C LYS A 88 -7.43 31.17 3.10
N LYS A 89 -6.61 30.48 3.90
CA LYS A 89 -6.94 30.07 5.28
C LYS A 89 -6.10 30.74 6.37
N GLY A 90 -5.06 31.50 6.00
CA GLY A 90 -4.10 32.11 6.93
C GLY A 90 -3.11 31.14 7.57
N ARG A 91 -3.35 29.82 7.50
CA ARG A 91 -2.49 28.76 8.03
C ARG A 91 -2.67 27.46 7.24
N VAL A 92 -1.65 26.62 7.27
CA VAL A 92 -1.70 25.23 6.77
C VAL A 92 -1.88 24.31 7.96
N ASN A 93 -2.90 23.45 7.93
CA ASN A 93 -3.19 22.51 9.02
C ASN A 93 -2.80 21.09 8.66
N ARG A 94 -2.75 20.22 9.68
CA ARG A 94 -2.50 18.79 9.50
C ARG A 94 -3.38 18.17 8.41
N SER A 95 -4.67 18.48 8.39
CA SER A 95 -5.60 17.93 7.40
C SER A 95 -5.26 18.33 5.97
N ASP A 96 -4.73 19.54 5.76
CA ASP A 96 -4.30 20.02 4.43
C ASP A 96 -3.07 19.23 3.95
N LEU A 97 -2.13 18.94 4.86
CA LEU A 97 -0.91 18.18 4.55
C LEU A 97 -1.17 16.68 4.41
N MET A 98 -2.02 16.11 5.26
CA MET A 98 -2.38 14.70 5.22
C MET A 98 -3.23 14.35 4.00
N ALA A 99 -3.84 15.32 3.31
CA ALA A 99 -4.44 15.09 2.00
C ALA A 99 -3.41 14.55 0.99
N CYS A 100 -2.15 14.97 1.08
CA CYS A 100 -1.03 14.43 0.30
C CYS A 100 -0.39 13.23 1.02
N PHE A 101 -0.08 13.38 2.31
CA PHE A 101 0.78 12.42 3.02
C PHE A 101 0.09 11.14 3.48
N ARG A 102 -1.24 11.08 3.44
CA ARG A 102 -1.96 9.81 3.60
C ARG A 102 -1.43 8.73 2.65
N CYS A 103 -1.10 9.11 1.41
CA CYS A 103 -0.61 8.20 0.38
C CYS A 103 0.90 8.34 0.17
N HIS A 104 1.44 9.57 0.19
CA HIS A 104 2.82 9.83 -0.21
C HIS A 104 3.85 9.65 0.93
N ALA A 105 3.45 9.76 2.20
CA ALA A 105 4.29 9.51 3.37
C ALA A 105 3.47 8.96 4.55
N PRO A 106 2.90 7.74 4.45
CA PRO A 106 1.88 7.26 5.38
C PRO A 106 2.35 7.20 6.85
N ALA A 107 3.65 7.04 7.08
CA ALA A 107 4.24 7.07 8.42
C ALA A 107 3.91 8.37 9.18
N LEU A 108 3.73 9.50 8.50
CA LEU A 108 3.44 10.80 9.10
C LEU A 108 2.13 10.83 9.91
N GLN A 109 1.23 9.86 9.73
CA GLN A 109 0.07 9.73 10.61
C GLN A 109 0.46 9.57 12.09
N TRP A 110 1.67 9.07 12.37
CA TRP A 110 2.24 8.88 13.72
C TRP A 110 3.14 10.04 14.16
N ALA A 111 3.28 11.09 13.37
CA ALA A 111 4.15 12.24 13.67
C ALA A 111 3.35 13.45 14.17
N SER A 112 3.99 14.30 14.98
CA SER A 112 3.40 15.57 15.41
C SER A 112 3.21 16.55 14.25
N ASP A 113 2.33 17.53 14.41
CA ASP A 113 1.99 18.49 13.35
C ASP A 113 3.20 19.29 12.87
N GLN A 114 4.16 19.54 13.77
CA GLN A 114 5.43 20.17 13.43
C GLN A 114 6.21 19.32 12.43
N VAL A 115 6.40 18.03 12.70
CA VAL A 115 7.15 17.12 11.81
C VAL A 115 6.45 17.02 10.44
N VAL A 116 5.12 16.95 10.42
CA VAL A 116 4.36 16.91 9.16
C VAL A 116 4.58 18.19 8.33
N ALA A 117 4.57 19.37 8.98
CA ALA A 117 4.84 20.65 8.32
C ALA A 117 6.28 20.77 7.82
N GLU A 118 7.27 20.32 8.60
CA GLU A 118 8.68 20.30 8.21
C GLU A 118 8.92 19.43 6.97
N VAL A 119 8.23 18.29 6.87
CA VAL A 119 8.29 17.40 5.70
C VAL A 119 7.60 18.03 4.50
N ALA A 120 6.46 18.71 4.67
CA ALA A 120 5.81 19.46 3.59
C ALA A 120 6.74 20.50 2.96
N GLU A 121 7.42 21.28 3.80
CA GLU A 121 8.40 22.26 3.35
C GLU A 121 9.62 21.60 2.69
N ALA A 122 10.09 20.47 3.23
CA ALA A 122 11.20 19.73 2.62
C ALA A 122 10.86 19.23 1.22
N VAL A 123 9.65 18.71 1.00
CA VAL A 123 9.18 18.30 -0.33
C VAL A 123 9.10 19.51 -1.26
N ALA A 124 8.41 20.58 -0.85
CA ALA A 124 8.25 21.77 -1.67
C ALA A 124 9.59 22.42 -2.06
N GLN A 125 10.58 22.39 -1.17
CA GLN A 125 11.92 22.93 -1.41
C GLN A 125 12.86 21.94 -2.13
N GLY A 126 12.41 20.71 -2.40
CA GLY A 126 13.22 19.69 -3.06
C GLY A 126 14.39 19.17 -2.21
N ARG A 127 14.28 19.22 -0.87
CA ARG A 127 15.31 18.74 0.07
C ARG A 127 15.24 17.21 0.23
N GLY A 128 15.53 16.48 -0.85
CA GLY A 128 15.39 15.02 -0.94
C GLY A 128 16.02 14.23 0.21
N GLU A 129 17.24 14.58 0.64
CA GLU A 129 17.93 13.89 1.74
C GLU A 129 17.15 13.95 3.07
N ALA A 130 16.43 15.04 3.32
CA ALA A 130 15.60 15.19 4.52
C ALA A 130 14.36 14.28 4.49
N LEU A 131 14.00 13.73 3.33
CA LEU A 131 12.82 12.90 3.10
C LEU A 131 13.12 11.40 3.17
N ALA A 132 14.40 11.01 3.06
CA ALA A 132 14.81 9.62 2.97
C ALA A 132 14.21 8.75 4.09
N GLY A 133 13.57 7.64 3.74
CA GLY A 133 12.93 6.73 4.68
C GLY A 133 11.48 7.07 5.03
N LEU A 134 10.96 8.22 4.58
CA LEU A 134 9.56 8.63 4.79
C LEU A 134 8.65 8.27 3.61
N GLU A 135 9.22 7.72 2.53
CA GLU A 135 8.48 7.31 1.36
C GLU A 135 7.54 6.12 1.65
N VAL A 136 6.86 5.60 0.63
CA VAL A 136 6.12 4.34 0.76
C VAL A 136 7.14 3.19 0.79
N THR A 137 7.72 2.93 1.96
CA THR A 137 8.77 1.92 2.20
C THR A 137 8.22 0.52 2.48
N CYS A 138 9.12 -0.47 2.59
CA CYS A 138 8.80 -1.84 3.00
C CYS A 138 7.97 -1.88 4.29
N SER A 139 8.35 -1.07 5.29
CA SER A 139 7.67 -1.05 6.59
C SER A 139 6.25 -0.49 6.51
N ILE A 140 5.95 0.35 5.51
CA ILE A 140 4.59 0.85 5.31
C ILE A 140 3.70 -0.30 4.87
N CYS A 141 4.02 -0.94 3.74
CA CYS A 141 3.20 -2.01 3.18
C CYS A 141 3.12 -3.22 4.12
N HIS A 142 4.26 -3.70 4.64
CA HIS A 142 4.32 -4.91 5.46
C HIS A 142 3.93 -4.70 6.92
N SER A 143 3.53 -3.49 7.33
CA SER A 143 2.89 -3.27 8.64
C SER A 143 1.38 -3.06 8.55
N MET A 144 0.81 -3.06 7.34
CA MET A 144 -0.62 -2.83 7.19
C MET A 144 -1.43 -4.03 7.66
N ARG A 145 -2.48 -3.75 8.43
CA ARG A 145 -3.54 -4.70 8.79
C ARG A 145 -4.86 -3.94 8.91
N ASP A 146 -5.95 -4.58 8.53
CA ASP A 146 -7.29 -3.98 8.59
C ASP A 146 -7.39 -2.60 7.89
N GLY A 147 -6.61 -2.42 6.82
CA GLY A 147 -6.55 -1.18 6.05
C GLY A 147 -5.72 -0.05 6.67
N GLU A 148 -5.08 -0.27 7.83
CA GLU A 148 -4.31 0.73 8.58
C GLU A 148 -2.83 0.37 8.70
N VAL A 149 -1.97 1.39 8.72
CA VAL A 149 -0.51 1.27 8.89
C VAL A 149 -0.16 1.26 10.39
N HIS A 150 0.62 0.28 10.85
CA HIS A 150 1.04 0.17 12.25
C HIS A 150 2.56 0.30 12.41
N PRO A 151 3.05 0.84 13.54
CA PRO A 151 4.49 1.06 13.73
C PRO A 151 5.22 -0.27 13.91
N MET A 152 5.88 -0.73 12.85
CA MET A 152 6.67 -1.97 12.83
C MET A 152 7.77 -1.98 13.90
N GLY A 153 8.32 -0.82 14.25
CA GLY A 153 9.28 -0.69 15.35
C GLY A 153 8.73 -1.06 16.73
N GLN A 154 7.40 -1.08 16.89
CA GLN A 154 6.74 -1.55 18.12
C GLN A 154 6.26 -2.99 17.97
N THR A 155 5.59 -3.33 16.85
CA THR A 155 4.97 -4.66 16.67
C THR A 155 5.97 -5.75 16.30
N ARG A 156 7.10 -5.34 15.70
CA ARG A 156 8.15 -6.22 15.17
C ARG A 156 7.62 -7.33 14.26
N THR A 157 6.46 -7.12 13.63
CA THR A 157 5.75 -8.12 12.84
C THR A 157 5.52 -7.59 11.44
N ALA A 158 5.97 -8.36 10.45
CA ALA A 158 5.71 -8.13 9.03
C ALA A 158 4.57 -9.02 8.54
N TYR A 159 3.63 -8.44 7.79
CA TYR A 159 2.49 -9.15 7.20
C TYR A 159 2.68 -9.32 5.69
N GLY A 160 2.20 -10.43 5.13
CA GLY A 160 2.30 -10.68 3.69
C GLY A 160 1.55 -11.93 3.24
N PRO A 161 1.47 -12.20 1.92
CA PRO A 161 0.67 -13.30 1.38
C PRO A 161 1.38 -14.67 1.46
N ILE A 162 2.59 -14.73 2.02
CA ILE A 162 3.37 -15.97 2.14
C ILE A 162 2.78 -16.81 3.28
N ARG A 163 2.31 -18.02 2.94
CA ARG A 163 1.94 -19.05 3.91
C ARG A 163 3.20 -19.62 4.56
N ASP A 164 3.07 -19.96 5.85
CA ASP A 164 4.15 -20.54 6.67
C ASP A 164 5.49 -19.79 6.49
N PRO A 165 5.52 -18.50 6.88
CA PRO A 165 6.74 -17.70 6.77
C PRO A 165 7.84 -18.30 7.65
N ALA A 166 9.06 -18.32 7.12
CA ALA A 166 10.20 -18.85 7.85
C ALA A 166 10.51 -17.99 9.10
N SER A 167 10.73 -18.66 10.23
CA SER A 167 11.16 -17.99 11.45
C SER A 167 12.59 -17.43 11.30
N ASN A 168 12.85 -16.30 11.95
CA ASN A 168 14.12 -15.59 11.91
C ASN A 168 14.26 -14.70 13.18
N PRO A 169 15.47 -14.24 13.53
CA PRO A 169 15.69 -13.45 14.74
C PRO A 169 15.41 -11.94 14.62
N TYR A 170 15.08 -11.42 13.42
CA TYR A 170 14.97 -9.97 13.18
C TYR A 170 13.55 -9.46 13.42
N HIS A 171 12.57 -10.06 12.75
CA HIS A 171 11.16 -9.73 12.87
C HIS A 171 10.28 -10.98 12.74
N SER A 172 9.15 -10.97 13.44
CA SER A 172 8.08 -11.94 13.21
C SER A 172 7.48 -11.74 11.83
N SER A 173 6.90 -12.81 11.28
CA SER A 173 6.18 -12.75 10.01
C SER A 173 4.87 -13.50 10.11
N THR A 174 3.80 -12.90 9.60
CA THR A 174 2.45 -13.43 9.72
C THR A 174 1.78 -13.45 8.35
N TYR A 175 1.20 -14.58 8.00
CA TYR A 175 0.36 -14.69 6.81
C TYR A 175 -0.84 -13.75 6.92
N SER A 176 -1.08 -12.99 5.85
CA SER A 176 -2.23 -12.09 5.73
C SER A 176 -2.86 -12.28 4.35
N ALA A 177 -4.06 -12.85 4.34
CA ALA A 177 -4.83 -13.03 3.11
C ALA A 177 -5.14 -11.69 2.43
N GLY A 178 -5.33 -10.62 3.22
CA GLY A 178 -5.58 -9.27 2.71
C GLY A 178 -4.46 -8.75 1.80
N HIS A 179 -3.20 -9.13 2.03
CA HIS A 179 -2.09 -8.70 1.16
C HIS A 179 -2.13 -9.31 -0.24
N ALA A 180 -2.97 -10.32 -0.48
CA ALA A 180 -3.20 -10.92 -1.79
C ALA A 180 -4.44 -10.34 -2.51
N THR A 181 -5.17 -9.39 -1.91
CA THR A 181 -6.39 -8.82 -2.50
C THR A 181 -6.13 -7.42 -3.07
N GLY A 182 -6.92 -7.00 -4.05
CA GLY A 182 -6.86 -5.62 -4.56
C GLY A 182 -7.18 -4.58 -3.47
N GLN A 183 -7.95 -4.95 -2.44
CA GLN A 183 -8.32 -4.08 -1.33
C GLN A 183 -7.11 -3.58 -0.53
N PHE A 184 -6.01 -4.35 -0.53
CA PHE A 184 -4.74 -3.90 0.04
C PHE A 184 -4.26 -2.56 -0.52
N CYS A 185 -4.47 -2.33 -1.81
CA CYS A 185 -4.05 -1.12 -2.51
C CYS A 185 -5.01 0.06 -2.29
N GLN A 186 -6.24 -0.21 -1.86
CA GLN A 186 -7.34 0.75 -1.78
C GLN A 186 -6.99 1.97 -0.92
N ARG A 187 -6.28 1.80 0.21
CA ARG A 187 -5.93 2.89 1.13
C ARG A 187 -5.31 4.10 0.42
N CYS A 188 -4.50 3.82 -0.61
CA CYS A 188 -3.75 4.83 -1.34
C CYS A 188 -4.29 5.03 -2.77
N HIS A 189 -4.87 4.00 -3.39
CA HIS A 189 -5.37 4.00 -4.78
C HIS A 189 -6.89 4.19 -4.91
N GLU A 190 -7.53 4.63 -3.82
CA GLU A 190 -8.84 5.28 -3.82
C GLU A 190 -8.85 6.33 -2.71
N TRP A 191 -8.85 7.61 -3.12
CA TRP A 191 -8.88 8.70 -2.16
C TRP A 191 -9.59 9.92 -2.71
N VAL A 192 -10.62 10.33 -1.98
CA VAL A 192 -11.30 11.61 -2.18
C VAL A 192 -11.04 12.45 -0.93
N PRO A 193 -10.14 13.45 -0.98
CA PRO A 193 -9.92 14.32 0.16
C PRO A 193 -11.22 15.04 0.55
N PRO A 194 -11.43 15.31 1.85
CA PRO A 194 -12.62 16.02 2.31
C PRO A 194 -12.60 17.51 1.91
N ASN A 195 -11.46 18.05 1.48
CA ASN A 195 -11.31 19.46 1.11
C ASN A 195 -10.27 19.66 -0.01
N PRO A 196 -10.65 20.22 -1.18
CA PRO A 196 -12.02 20.53 -1.57
C PRO A 196 -12.87 19.24 -1.65
N PRO A 197 -14.11 19.26 -1.16
CA PRO A 197 -14.94 18.06 -1.16
C PRO A 197 -15.19 17.59 -2.60
N ASN A 198 -15.19 16.27 -2.79
CA ASN A 198 -15.59 15.58 -4.02
C ASN A 198 -14.64 15.70 -5.24
N VAL A 199 -13.40 16.15 -5.06
CA VAL A 199 -12.37 16.03 -6.12
C VAL A 199 -11.48 14.83 -5.80
N PRO A 200 -11.64 13.68 -6.49
CA PRO A 200 -10.82 12.51 -6.21
C PRO A 200 -9.35 12.78 -6.54
N CYS A 201 -8.44 12.40 -5.63
CA CYS A 201 -7.02 12.30 -5.96
C CYS A 201 -6.76 11.09 -6.86
N THR A 202 -7.47 9.99 -6.62
CA THR A 202 -7.34 8.73 -7.36
C THR A 202 -8.60 7.89 -7.17
N MET A 203 -8.97 7.13 -8.22
CA MET A 203 -10.14 6.25 -8.24
C MET A 203 -9.82 4.86 -8.82
N VAL A 204 -8.54 4.51 -8.95
CA VAL A 204 -8.06 3.28 -9.59
C VAL A 204 -8.75 2.05 -9.01
N TYR A 205 -8.79 1.94 -7.67
CA TYR A 205 -9.42 0.79 -7.02
C TYR A 205 -10.93 0.74 -7.27
N ASN A 206 -11.64 1.88 -7.24
CA ASN A 206 -13.07 1.94 -7.54
C ASN A 206 -13.38 1.48 -8.97
N ASP A 207 -12.52 1.81 -9.93
CA ASP A 207 -12.70 1.39 -11.32
C ASP A 207 -12.40 -0.10 -11.48
N TRP A 208 -11.29 -0.57 -10.89
CA TRP A 208 -10.94 -1.98 -10.84
C TRP A 208 -12.05 -2.81 -10.20
N ALA A 209 -12.61 -2.38 -9.07
CA ALA A 209 -13.64 -3.10 -8.33
C ALA A 209 -14.93 -3.33 -9.14
N LYS A 210 -15.19 -2.50 -10.16
CA LYS A 210 -16.34 -2.63 -11.07
C LYS A 210 -16.05 -3.48 -12.30
N SER A 211 -14.80 -3.87 -12.51
CA SER A 211 -14.35 -4.61 -13.70
C SER A 211 -14.66 -6.11 -13.63
N HIS A 212 -14.65 -6.76 -14.79
CA HIS A 212 -14.70 -8.23 -14.87
C HIS A 212 -13.46 -8.89 -14.24
N ALA A 213 -12.31 -8.21 -14.21
CA ALA A 213 -11.11 -8.74 -13.56
C ALA A 213 -11.31 -8.87 -12.05
N ALA A 214 -11.90 -7.86 -11.39
CA ALA A 214 -12.23 -7.95 -9.97
C ALA A 214 -13.28 -9.05 -9.70
N GLN A 215 -14.30 -9.17 -10.55
CA GLN A 215 -15.31 -10.23 -10.46
C GLN A 215 -14.69 -11.63 -10.62
N ALA A 216 -13.65 -11.75 -11.44
CA ALA A 216 -12.87 -12.98 -11.64
C ALA A 216 -11.77 -13.19 -10.57
N GLY A 217 -11.65 -12.33 -9.56
CA GLY A 217 -10.65 -12.44 -8.50
C GLY A 217 -9.21 -12.06 -8.91
N VAL A 218 -9.03 -11.40 -10.07
CA VAL A 218 -7.73 -10.93 -10.53
C VAL A 218 -7.37 -9.65 -9.79
N ALA A 219 -6.47 -9.78 -8.81
CA ALA A 219 -6.02 -8.69 -7.95
C ALA A 219 -4.98 -7.78 -8.62
N CYS A 220 -4.80 -6.56 -8.12
CA CYS A 220 -3.81 -5.60 -8.63
C CYS A 220 -2.40 -6.20 -8.73
N GLN A 221 -2.05 -7.04 -7.75
CA GLN A 221 -0.77 -7.71 -7.62
C GLN A 221 -0.45 -8.64 -8.78
N SER A 222 -1.44 -9.19 -9.50
CA SER A 222 -1.18 -10.11 -10.61
C SER A 222 -0.47 -9.44 -11.80
N CYS A 223 -0.65 -8.12 -11.96
CA CYS A 223 -0.08 -7.33 -13.05
C CYS A 223 0.96 -6.31 -12.57
N HIS A 224 0.83 -5.80 -11.34
CA HIS A 224 1.75 -4.80 -10.79
C HIS A 224 2.79 -5.41 -9.85
N MET A 225 2.60 -6.64 -9.38
CA MET A 225 3.56 -7.33 -8.51
C MET A 225 3.86 -8.72 -9.06
N ASP A 226 4.29 -8.79 -10.32
CA ASP A 226 4.43 -10.03 -11.11
C ASP A 226 4.83 -11.27 -10.28
N PRO A 227 3.97 -12.31 -10.24
CA PRO A 227 4.26 -13.53 -9.50
C PRO A 227 5.36 -14.33 -10.20
N ARG A 228 6.32 -14.83 -9.43
CA ARG A 228 7.44 -15.64 -9.94
C ARG A 228 7.99 -16.58 -8.87
N MET A 229 8.72 -17.60 -9.28
CA MET A 229 9.48 -18.43 -8.34
C MET A 229 10.74 -17.69 -7.88
N GLY A 230 11.01 -17.73 -6.58
CA GLY A 230 12.18 -17.08 -5.99
C GLY A 230 12.27 -17.30 -4.49
N VAL A 231 13.19 -16.58 -3.85
CA VAL A 231 13.34 -16.55 -2.40
C VAL A 231 12.93 -15.18 -1.89
N ALA A 232 12.08 -15.14 -0.88
CA ALA A 232 11.64 -13.86 -0.30
C ALA A 232 12.78 -13.18 0.47
N ALA A 233 13.60 -13.96 1.16
CA ALA A 233 14.79 -13.54 1.89
C ALA A 233 15.95 -14.49 1.62
N ARG A 234 17.19 -14.00 1.76
CA ARG A 234 18.40 -14.81 1.70
C ARG A 234 18.30 -15.99 2.69
N GLY A 235 18.61 -17.20 2.21
CA GLY A 235 18.51 -18.43 3.01
C GLY A 235 17.09 -18.94 3.20
N GLY A 236 16.09 -18.25 2.67
CA GLY A 236 14.71 -18.71 2.63
C GLY A 236 14.48 -19.78 1.55
N PRO A 237 13.39 -20.55 1.66
CA PRO A 237 13.04 -21.57 0.69
C PRO A 237 12.54 -20.96 -0.63
N LEU A 238 12.72 -21.70 -1.71
CA LEU A 238 12.16 -21.39 -3.02
C LEU A 238 10.63 -21.53 -2.99
N ARG A 239 9.91 -20.46 -3.35
CA ARG A 239 8.44 -20.41 -3.38
C ARG A 239 7.97 -19.33 -4.35
N GLN A 240 6.66 -19.25 -4.56
CA GLN A 240 6.09 -18.11 -5.28
C GLN A 240 6.30 -16.83 -4.46
N VAL A 241 6.91 -15.83 -5.08
CA VAL A 241 7.13 -14.47 -4.58
C VAL A 241 6.60 -13.48 -5.62
N HIS A 242 6.55 -12.21 -5.25
CA HIS A 242 5.98 -11.16 -6.10
C HIS A 242 7.01 -10.06 -6.36
N GLY A 243 6.99 -9.49 -7.56
CA GLY A 243 7.82 -8.35 -7.92
C GLY A 243 7.46 -7.12 -7.08
N HIS A 244 8.46 -6.30 -6.72
CA HIS A 244 8.25 -5.05 -5.97
C HIS A 244 8.55 -3.80 -6.81
N LEU A 245 8.63 -3.92 -8.14
CA LEU A 245 8.84 -2.79 -9.05
C LEU A 245 7.57 -1.94 -9.19
N MET A 246 6.39 -2.59 -9.13
CA MET A 246 5.08 -1.92 -9.21
C MET A 246 4.98 -0.97 -10.41
N PRO A 247 5.20 -1.48 -11.64
CA PRO A 247 5.27 -0.65 -12.84
C PRO A 247 3.91 -0.02 -13.15
N GLY A 248 3.94 1.17 -13.74
CA GLY A 248 2.75 1.95 -14.10
C GLY A 248 3.06 2.96 -15.20
N GLY A 249 2.51 4.17 -15.13
CA GLY A 249 2.70 5.21 -16.15
C GLY A 249 4.15 5.67 -16.39
N HIS A 250 5.08 5.34 -15.51
CA HIS A 250 6.51 5.65 -15.63
C HIS A 250 7.35 4.46 -16.13
N HIS A 251 6.70 3.40 -16.61
CA HIS A 251 7.36 2.19 -17.08
C HIS A 251 6.92 1.86 -18.50
N GLU A 252 7.80 2.05 -19.48
CA GLU A 252 7.50 1.89 -20.90
C GLU A 252 6.90 0.52 -21.24
N GLY A 253 7.49 -0.55 -20.68
CA GLY A 253 6.99 -1.91 -20.89
C GLY A 253 5.57 -2.14 -20.35
N MET A 254 5.12 -1.33 -19.38
CA MET A 254 3.75 -1.41 -18.86
C MET A 254 2.80 -0.62 -19.75
N LEU A 255 3.20 0.59 -20.18
CA LEU A 255 2.43 1.41 -21.11
C LEU A 255 2.14 0.68 -22.42
N LYS A 256 3.13 0.00 -22.99
CA LYS A 256 2.99 -0.80 -24.23
C LYS A 256 2.02 -1.98 -24.10
N ARG A 257 1.71 -2.43 -22.88
CA ARG A 257 0.75 -3.52 -22.63
C ARG A 257 -0.62 -3.01 -22.16
N ALA A 258 -0.77 -1.72 -21.89
CA ALA A 258 -1.99 -1.16 -21.31
C ALA A 258 -3.06 -0.86 -22.37
N VAL A 259 -2.65 -0.50 -23.59
CA VAL A 259 -3.55 -0.11 -24.68
C VAL A 259 -3.10 -0.75 -25.99
N GLU A 260 -4.07 -1.27 -26.74
CA GLU A 260 -3.88 -1.71 -28.12
C GLU A 260 -4.45 -0.65 -29.07
N LEU A 261 -3.71 -0.37 -30.14
CA LEU A 261 -4.10 0.57 -31.20
C LEU A 261 -4.28 -0.19 -32.51
N ASP A 262 -5.43 0.00 -33.14
CA ASP A 262 -5.73 -0.52 -34.48
C ASP A 262 -5.89 0.65 -35.46
N LEU A 263 -5.26 0.57 -36.63
CA LEU A 263 -5.24 1.65 -37.63
C LEU A 263 -5.76 1.10 -38.95
N VAL A 264 -6.93 1.57 -39.37
CA VAL A 264 -7.58 1.14 -40.61
C VAL A 264 -7.58 2.30 -41.61
N PRO A 265 -6.61 2.36 -42.54
CA PRO A 265 -6.56 3.39 -43.57
C PRO A 265 -7.48 3.06 -44.76
N THR A 266 -8.20 4.07 -45.24
CA THR A 266 -9.07 4.02 -46.42
C THR A 266 -8.75 5.19 -47.34
N ARG A 267 -8.50 4.94 -48.63
CA ARG A 267 -8.26 5.99 -49.63
C ARG A 267 -9.59 6.60 -50.08
N GLU A 268 -9.69 7.93 -50.01
CA GLU A 268 -10.86 8.72 -50.43
C GLU A 268 -10.40 9.80 -51.42
N GLY A 269 -10.40 9.47 -52.72
CA GLY A 269 -9.86 10.36 -53.76
C GLY A 269 -8.36 10.60 -53.58
N GLU A 270 -7.98 11.87 -53.38
CA GLU A 270 -6.60 12.27 -53.08
C GLU A 270 -6.26 12.25 -51.57
N GLN A 271 -7.21 11.89 -50.71
CA GLN A 271 -7.03 11.82 -49.26
C GLN A 271 -6.96 10.38 -48.75
N VAL A 272 -6.41 10.20 -47.54
CA VAL A 272 -6.49 8.95 -46.77
C VAL A 272 -7.19 9.25 -45.45
N ARG A 273 -8.31 8.59 -45.21
CA ARG A 273 -8.98 8.55 -43.91
C ARG A 273 -8.40 7.40 -43.11
N VAL A 274 -7.95 7.64 -41.88
CA VAL A 274 -7.49 6.58 -40.97
C VAL A 274 -8.46 6.46 -39.81
N ALA A 275 -9.16 5.34 -39.69
CA ALA A 275 -9.92 5.02 -38.50
C ALA A 275 -8.97 4.45 -37.43
N VAL A 276 -9.04 4.99 -36.21
CA VAL A 276 -8.19 4.59 -35.09
C VAL A 276 -9.05 3.89 -34.04
N GLY A 277 -8.84 2.59 -33.86
CA GLY A 277 -9.37 1.82 -32.75
C GLY A 277 -8.43 1.89 -31.55
N VAL A 278 -8.98 2.16 -30.36
CA VAL A 278 -8.21 2.18 -29.11
C VAL A 278 -8.87 1.22 -28.13
N ARG A 279 -8.16 0.16 -27.72
CA ARG A 279 -8.66 -0.82 -26.77
C ARG A 279 -7.87 -0.74 -25.47
N ASN A 280 -8.55 -0.39 -24.39
CA ASN A 280 -8.01 -0.45 -23.04
C ASN A 280 -7.95 -1.92 -22.58
N LEU A 281 -6.74 -2.40 -22.26
CA LEU A 281 -6.52 -3.76 -21.77
C LEU A 281 -6.45 -3.83 -20.24
N ALA A 282 -6.41 -2.68 -19.56
CA ALA A 282 -6.42 -2.60 -18.11
C ALA A 282 -7.86 -2.72 -17.56
N PRO A 283 -8.04 -3.34 -16.37
CA PRO A 283 -9.33 -3.40 -15.69
C PRO A 283 -9.73 -2.09 -14.98
N HIS A 284 -9.05 -0.99 -15.27
CA HIS A 284 -9.31 0.35 -14.76
C HIS A 284 -9.11 1.36 -15.90
N ARG A 285 -9.35 2.65 -15.67
CA ARG A 285 -9.14 3.68 -16.71
C ARG A 285 -7.66 3.75 -17.14
N VAL A 286 -7.43 4.16 -18.38
CA VAL A 286 -6.10 4.47 -18.92
C VAL A 286 -6.17 5.78 -19.71
N PRO A 287 -5.38 6.81 -19.36
CA PRO A 287 -4.52 6.87 -18.16
C PRO A 287 -5.35 6.97 -16.87
N ASP A 288 -4.76 6.56 -15.76
CA ASP A 288 -5.21 6.86 -14.39
C ASP A 288 -4.00 7.38 -13.60
N SER A 289 -4.27 7.89 -12.40
CA SER A 289 -3.36 8.41 -11.36
C SER A 289 -2.24 7.46 -10.94
#